data_AF-A0A2M7NIE8-F1
#
_entry.id   AF-A0A2M7NIE8-F1
#
_cell.length_a   1.000
_cell.length_b   1.000
_cell.length_c   1.000
_cell.angle_alpha   90.00
_cell.angle_beta   90.00
_cell.angle_gamma   90.00
#
_symmetry.space_group_name_H-M   'P 1'
#
loop_
_entity.id
_entity.type
_entity.pdbx_description
1 polymer ?
#
loop_
_entity_poly.entity_id
_entity_poly.type
_entity_poly.pdbx_seq_one_letter_code
_entity_poly.pdbx_strand_id
1 'polypeptide(L)'
;MLKLICYLLLLLCSIPAVFGQEDKPIIVTVYPTTDSIPVNILRFYIQFSAPMQEMDILSHIKLRNKEGKNITGVFFENQYELWNEDRTKVTLIVDPGRVKLGLLANNKMGRAFDVGKKYTLTIDSLLLDFNDQQLKENFTKTFIAVQEDTLPPDTKLWQLTVPKVNTQDVITIDFKDKIDHISAQTLIKVFQNNKEIHGLISLTNKEQKYTFKPDKNWKKGSYQILAHPSLEDIAANSVNQVFDHNPLDFNQKNKDNLTLNFIIQ
;
A
#
# COMPACT_ATOMS: atom_id res chain seq x y z
N MET A 1 -36.43 76.78 6.55
CA MET A 1 -35.87 75.63 7.29
C MET A 1 -36.21 74.37 6.50
N LEU A 2 -35.26 73.83 5.73
CA LEU A 2 -35.45 72.65 4.90
C LEU A 2 -34.41 71.61 5.33
N LYS A 3 -34.86 70.52 5.96
CA LYS A 3 -34.00 69.44 6.48
C LYS A 3 -33.57 68.54 5.33
N LEU A 4 -32.26 68.47 5.10
CA LEU A 4 -31.63 67.52 4.18
C LEU A 4 -31.48 66.18 4.92
N ILE A 5 -32.22 65.15 4.51
CA ILE A 5 -32.09 63.79 5.03
C ILE A 5 -31.10 63.04 4.16
N CYS A 6 -29.93 62.73 4.72
CA CYS A 6 -28.89 61.93 4.08
C CYS A 6 -29.24 60.45 4.27
N TYR A 7 -29.63 59.75 3.20
CA TYR A 7 -29.80 58.30 3.24
C TYR A 7 -28.43 57.62 3.08
N LEU A 8 -27.98 56.98 4.16
CA LEU A 8 -26.80 56.12 4.16
C LEU A 8 -27.18 54.78 3.51
N LEU A 9 -26.72 54.54 2.30
CA LEU A 9 -26.89 53.27 1.59
C LEU A 9 -25.89 52.25 2.15
N LEU A 10 -26.34 51.35 3.03
CA LEU A 10 -25.56 50.20 3.46
C LEU A 10 -25.60 49.13 2.35
N LEU A 11 -24.54 49.08 1.54
CA LEU A 11 -24.27 47.97 0.63
C LEU A 11 -23.90 46.73 1.45
N LEU A 12 -24.89 45.86 1.66
CA LEU A 12 -24.66 44.48 2.12
C LEU A 12 -23.98 43.72 0.98
N CYS A 13 -22.66 43.65 1.04
CA CYS A 13 -21.88 42.74 0.20
C CYS A 13 -22.09 41.32 0.75
N SER A 14 -23.06 40.59 0.22
CA SER A 14 -23.21 39.17 0.47
C SER A 14 -22.07 38.45 -0.22
N ILE A 15 -21.00 38.17 0.53
CA ILE A 15 -19.96 37.22 0.15
C ILE A 15 -20.66 35.87 0.00
N PRO A 16 -20.68 35.22 -1.18
CA PRO A 16 -21.12 33.85 -1.25
C PRO A 16 -20.10 33.04 -0.45
N ALA A 17 -20.52 32.52 0.70
CA ALA A 17 -19.82 31.41 1.32
C ALA A 17 -19.82 30.27 0.31
N VAL A 18 -18.68 30.05 -0.35
CA VAL A 18 -18.44 28.81 -1.06
C VAL A 18 -18.35 27.76 0.04
N PHE A 19 -19.47 27.13 0.36
CA PHE A 19 -19.46 25.84 1.04
C PHE A 19 -18.76 24.88 0.08
N GLY A 20 -17.45 24.73 0.25
CA GLY A 20 -16.74 23.57 -0.29
C GLY A 20 -17.47 22.36 0.25
N GLN A 21 -17.97 21.52 -0.64
CA GLN A 21 -18.57 20.26 -0.25
C GLN A 21 -17.50 19.46 0.51
N GLU A 22 -17.66 19.38 1.84
CA GLU A 22 -16.81 18.57 2.70
C GLU A 22 -17.07 17.10 2.35
N ASP A 23 -16.28 16.59 1.41
CA ASP A 23 -16.31 15.18 1.04
C ASP A 23 -15.70 14.39 2.20
N LYS A 24 -16.58 13.70 2.95
CA LYS A 24 -16.18 12.77 4.01
C LYS A 24 -15.04 11.86 3.54
N PRO A 25 -14.05 11.58 4.40
CA PRO A 25 -12.95 10.70 4.04
C PRO A 25 -13.46 9.31 3.65
N ILE A 26 -12.76 8.65 2.74
CA ILE A 26 -13.03 7.28 2.32
C ILE A 26 -11.76 6.44 2.44
N ILE A 27 -11.93 5.13 2.59
CA ILE A 27 -10.87 4.18 2.32
C ILE A 27 -10.78 4.02 0.81
N VAL A 28 -9.66 4.46 0.24
CA VAL A 28 -9.36 4.35 -1.19
C VAL A 28 -9.15 2.90 -1.57
N THR A 29 -8.39 2.16 -0.76
CA THR A 29 -8.11 0.74 -0.99
C THR A 29 -7.46 0.08 0.23
N VAL A 30 -7.50 -1.24 0.27
CA VAL A 30 -6.74 -2.07 1.20
C VAL A 30 -5.85 -3.03 0.41
N TYR A 31 -4.55 -2.94 0.68
CA TYR A 31 -3.53 -3.79 0.07
C TYR A 31 -3.21 -5.01 0.96
N PRO A 32 -2.83 -6.15 0.34
CA PRO A 32 -2.76 -6.35 -1.10
C PRO A 32 -4.17 -6.40 -1.72
N THR A 33 -4.31 -5.97 -2.98
CA THR A 33 -5.64 -5.89 -3.64
C THR A 33 -6.14 -7.26 -4.11
N THR A 34 -5.27 -8.28 -4.15
CA THR A 34 -5.64 -9.68 -4.39
C THR A 34 -6.66 -10.21 -3.36
N ASP A 35 -7.53 -11.11 -3.80
CA ASP A 35 -8.47 -11.85 -2.94
C ASP A 35 -7.96 -13.26 -2.62
N SER A 36 -6.73 -13.58 -3.03
CA SER A 36 -6.00 -14.80 -2.68
C SER A 36 -4.74 -14.41 -1.94
N ILE A 37 -4.72 -14.67 -0.63
CA ILE A 37 -3.70 -14.20 0.30
C ILE A 37 -2.99 -15.43 0.89
N PRO A 38 -1.65 -15.52 0.81
CA PRO A 38 -0.95 -16.67 1.40
C PRO A 38 -1.07 -16.64 2.93
N VAL A 39 -1.12 -17.82 3.56
CA VAL A 39 -1.28 -17.92 5.03
C VAL A 39 -0.13 -17.31 5.83
N ASN A 40 1.01 -17.01 5.19
CA ASN A 40 2.17 -16.32 5.75
C ASN A 40 2.29 -14.85 5.28
N ILE A 41 1.19 -14.21 4.84
CA ILE A 41 1.17 -12.75 4.64
C ILE A 41 1.61 -12.02 5.92
N LEU A 42 2.40 -10.96 5.76
CA LEU A 42 2.89 -10.18 6.90
C LEU A 42 2.16 -8.84 7.07
N ARG A 43 1.79 -8.18 5.97
CA ARG A 43 1.32 -6.78 6.02
C ARG A 43 0.02 -6.58 5.24
N PHE A 44 -0.84 -5.75 5.82
CA PHE A 44 -1.92 -5.08 5.10
C PHE A 44 -1.69 -3.58 5.18
N TYR A 45 -2.13 -2.85 4.15
CA TYR A 45 -2.09 -1.39 4.15
C TYR A 45 -3.47 -0.84 3.89
N ILE A 46 -3.95 0.07 4.74
CA ILE A 46 -5.20 0.80 4.50
C ILE A 46 -4.80 2.19 3.99
N GLN A 47 -5.27 2.53 2.80
CA GLN A 47 -5.07 3.86 2.21
C GLN A 47 -6.36 4.67 2.29
N PHE A 48 -6.27 5.90 2.76
CA PHE A 48 -7.36 6.85 2.94
C PHE A 48 -7.27 7.99 1.92
N SER A 49 -8.40 8.66 1.67
CA SER A 49 -8.47 9.82 0.77
C SER A 49 -8.04 11.14 1.44
N ALA A 50 -7.87 11.13 2.77
CA ALA A 50 -7.48 12.27 3.58
C ALA A 50 -6.54 11.83 4.72
N PRO A 51 -5.76 12.76 5.30
CA PRO A 51 -5.01 12.52 6.53
C PRO A 51 -5.92 12.12 7.70
N MET A 52 -5.61 11.03 8.40
CA MET A 52 -6.44 10.46 9.47
C MET A 52 -5.79 10.58 10.86
N GLN A 53 -6.63 10.72 11.89
CA GLN A 53 -6.21 10.72 13.29
C GLN A 53 -5.74 9.34 13.75
N GLU A 54 -5.02 9.29 14.88
CA GLU A 54 -4.63 8.04 15.54
C GLU A 54 -5.72 7.67 16.54
N MET A 55 -6.33 6.49 16.38
CA MET A 55 -7.59 6.16 17.06
C MET A 55 -7.68 4.71 17.53
N ASP A 56 -6.55 4.12 17.91
CA ASP A 56 -6.44 2.67 18.12
C ASP A 56 -7.03 1.90 16.94
N ILE A 57 -6.38 2.01 15.77
CA ILE A 57 -6.85 1.47 14.49
C ILE A 57 -7.35 0.01 14.59
N LEU A 58 -6.75 -0.81 15.46
CA LEU A 58 -7.14 -2.21 15.63
C LEU A 58 -8.53 -2.37 16.27
N SER A 59 -8.98 -1.42 17.09
CA SER A 59 -10.34 -1.42 17.65
C SER A 59 -11.42 -1.25 16.57
N HIS A 60 -11.07 -0.61 15.46
CA HIS A 60 -11.93 -0.37 14.30
C HIS A 60 -11.86 -1.50 13.26
N ILE A 61 -11.01 -2.52 13.48
CA ILE A 61 -10.79 -3.62 12.56
C ILE A 61 -11.45 -4.90 13.08
N LYS A 62 -12.27 -5.52 12.22
CA LYS A 62 -12.92 -6.80 12.50
C LYS A 62 -12.59 -7.78 11.40
N LEU A 63 -11.97 -8.90 11.77
CA LEU A 63 -11.78 -10.03 10.88
C LEU A 63 -12.79 -11.13 11.21
N ARG A 64 -13.57 -11.57 10.22
CA ARG A 64 -14.57 -12.64 10.37
C ARG A 64 -14.27 -13.82 9.47
N ASN A 65 -14.55 -15.03 9.94
CA ASN A 65 -14.55 -16.22 9.09
C ASN A 65 -15.84 -16.32 8.24
N LYS A 66 -15.97 -17.37 7.43
CA LYS A 66 -17.15 -17.61 6.59
C LYS A 66 -18.46 -17.77 7.39
N GLU A 67 -18.38 -18.21 8.65
CA GLU A 67 -19.52 -18.32 9.56
C GLU A 67 -19.89 -16.99 10.23
N GLY A 68 -19.17 -15.89 9.93
CA GLY A 68 -19.39 -14.59 10.53
C GLY A 68 -18.79 -14.43 11.94
N LYS A 69 -18.08 -15.44 12.45
CA LYS A 69 -17.41 -15.39 13.76
C LYS A 69 -16.19 -14.49 13.67
N ASN A 70 -16.09 -13.54 14.61
CA ASN A 70 -14.90 -12.72 14.77
C ASN A 70 -13.69 -13.59 15.16
N ILE A 71 -12.55 -13.31 14.53
CA ILE A 71 -11.28 -13.97 14.76
C ILE A 71 -10.34 -12.96 15.42
N THR A 72 -9.73 -13.37 16.52
CA THR A 72 -8.85 -12.53 17.34
C THR A 72 -7.40 -13.01 17.26
N GLY A 73 -6.46 -12.20 17.74
CA GLY A 73 -5.03 -12.55 17.78
C GLY A 73 -4.40 -12.73 16.39
N VAL A 74 -4.90 -12.00 15.38
CA VAL A 74 -4.36 -12.04 14.01
C VAL A 74 -3.37 -10.91 13.78
N PHE A 75 -3.75 -9.69 14.13
CA PHE A 75 -2.88 -8.52 14.00
C PHE A 75 -2.05 -8.34 15.27
N PHE A 76 -0.81 -7.90 15.08
CA PHE A 76 0.11 -7.57 16.16
C PHE A 76 -0.32 -6.24 16.80
N GLU A 77 -0.50 -6.25 18.12
CA GLU A 77 -0.80 -5.06 18.92
C GLU A 77 0.48 -4.25 19.11
N ASN A 78 0.79 -3.40 18.12
CA ASN A 78 1.92 -2.48 18.20
C ASN A 78 1.70 -1.45 19.31
N GLN A 79 2.80 -1.04 19.97
CA GLN A 79 2.75 0.08 20.94
C GLN A 79 2.34 1.41 20.28
N TYR A 80 2.63 1.55 18.98
CA TYR A 80 2.32 2.74 18.18
C TYR A 80 1.71 2.32 16.84
N GLU A 81 0.79 3.12 16.31
CA GLU A 81 0.23 2.88 14.98
C GLU A 81 1.23 3.22 13.87
N LEU A 82 1.28 2.38 12.84
CA LEU A 82 2.28 2.46 11.77
C LEU A 82 1.80 3.32 10.60
N TRP A 83 1.54 4.60 10.88
CA TRP A 83 1.15 5.58 9.86
C TRP A 83 2.35 6.07 9.05
N ASN A 84 2.12 6.37 7.78
CA ASN A 84 3.04 7.17 6.99
C ASN A 84 3.00 8.65 7.40
N GLU A 85 3.98 9.43 6.93
CA GLU A 85 4.18 10.82 7.35
C GLU A 85 2.97 11.73 7.09
N ASP A 86 2.28 11.54 5.96
CA ASP A 86 1.11 12.34 5.59
C ASP A 86 -0.21 11.85 6.22
N ARG A 87 -0.16 10.79 7.04
CA ARG A 87 -1.32 10.18 7.73
C ARG A 87 -2.40 9.65 6.79
N THR A 88 -2.08 9.35 5.54
CA THR A 88 -3.05 8.79 4.56
C THR A 88 -2.94 7.28 4.40
N LYS A 89 -1.96 6.63 5.03
CA LYS A 89 -1.76 5.18 4.96
C LYS A 89 -1.30 4.62 6.30
N VAL A 90 -1.97 3.57 6.77
CA VAL A 90 -1.57 2.82 7.98
C VAL A 90 -1.25 1.38 7.63
N THR A 91 -0.20 0.85 8.25
CA THR A 91 0.21 -0.55 8.12
C THR A 91 -0.36 -1.38 9.26
N LEU A 92 -1.04 -2.47 8.92
CA LEU A 92 -1.36 -3.54 9.87
C LEU A 92 -0.36 -4.67 9.70
N ILE A 93 0.23 -5.12 10.80
CA ILE A 93 1.14 -6.26 10.81
C ILE A 93 0.36 -7.47 11.31
N VAL A 94 0.31 -8.55 10.53
CA VAL A 94 -0.10 -9.86 11.04
C VAL A 94 0.96 -10.33 12.03
N ASP A 95 0.55 -10.83 13.20
CA ASP A 95 1.46 -11.24 14.28
C ASP A 95 2.64 -12.06 13.72
N PRO A 96 3.87 -11.51 13.74
CA PRO A 96 5.04 -12.22 13.23
C PRO A 96 5.25 -13.56 13.93
N GLY A 97 4.82 -13.66 15.20
CA GLY A 97 4.77 -14.88 15.99
C GLY A 97 3.88 -15.97 15.40
N ARG A 98 2.92 -15.64 14.53
CA ARG A 98 2.07 -16.56 13.77
C ARG A 98 2.49 -16.71 12.32
N VAL A 99 3.24 -15.74 11.77
CA VAL A 99 3.80 -15.77 10.41
C VAL A 99 5.10 -16.57 10.30
N LYS A 100 5.89 -16.71 11.37
CA LYS A 100 7.09 -17.57 11.37
C LYS A 100 6.84 -18.90 12.08
N LEU A 101 7.29 -19.99 11.47
CA LEU A 101 7.19 -21.33 12.08
C LEU A 101 8.14 -21.46 13.27
N GLY A 102 7.81 -22.34 14.21
CA GLY A 102 8.64 -22.64 15.38
C GLY A 102 8.60 -21.59 16.50
N LEU A 103 7.93 -20.44 16.29
CA LEU A 103 7.72 -19.43 17.33
C LEU A 103 6.61 -19.84 18.30
N LEU A 104 6.67 -19.31 19.53
CA LEU A 104 5.74 -19.69 20.61
C LEU A 104 4.27 -19.52 20.23
N ALA A 105 3.91 -18.41 19.58
CA ALA A 105 2.54 -18.13 19.17
C ALA A 105 2.09 -19.08 18.06
N ASN A 106 2.91 -19.30 17.02
CA ASN A 106 2.62 -20.29 15.98
C ASN A 106 2.48 -21.71 16.54
N ASN A 107 3.36 -22.14 17.45
CA ASN A 107 3.28 -23.47 18.08
C ASN A 107 1.99 -23.65 18.92
N LYS A 108 1.45 -22.57 19.50
CA LYS A 108 0.23 -22.60 20.32
C LYS A 108 -1.06 -22.40 19.52
N MET A 109 -1.03 -21.56 18.49
CA MET A 109 -2.22 -21.03 17.80
C MET A 109 -2.24 -21.31 16.30
N GLY A 110 -1.12 -21.75 15.71
CA GLY A 110 -0.95 -21.91 14.28
C GLY A 110 -0.83 -20.60 13.50
N ARG A 111 -0.87 -20.73 12.16
CA ARG A 111 -0.93 -19.61 11.20
C ARG A 111 -2.15 -18.73 11.45
N ALA A 112 -2.04 -17.44 11.12
CA ALA A 112 -3.12 -16.44 11.17
C ALA A 112 -4.42 -16.90 10.51
N PHE A 113 -4.26 -17.59 9.38
CA PHE A 113 -5.34 -18.03 8.52
C PHE A 113 -5.18 -19.52 8.17
N ASP A 114 -6.30 -20.15 7.85
CA ASP A 114 -6.39 -21.55 7.46
C ASP A 114 -6.57 -21.66 5.94
N VAL A 115 -5.76 -22.50 5.30
CA VAL A 115 -5.81 -22.70 3.84
C VAL A 115 -7.21 -23.08 3.37
N GLY A 116 -7.66 -22.45 2.28
CA GLY A 116 -8.95 -22.67 1.65
C GLY A 116 -10.13 -22.02 2.38
N LYS A 117 -9.91 -21.33 3.51
CA LYS A 117 -10.97 -20.61 4.22
C LYS A 117 -11.09 -19.18 3.71
N LYS A 118 -12.33 -18.69 3.77
CA LYS A 118 -12.72 -17.34 3.39
C LYS A 118 -12.81 -16.46 4.63
N TYR A 119 -12.28 -15.24 4.51
CA TYR A 119 -12.26 -14.24 5.55
C TYR A 119 -12.81 -12.91 5.04
N THR A 120 -13.36 -12.13 5.96
CA THR A 120 -13.88 -10.79 5.70
C THR A 120 -13.25 -9.82 6.70
N LEU A 121 -12.43 -8.91 6.20
CA LEU A 121 -11.85 -7.78 6.93
C LEU A 121 -12.81 -6.59 6.79
N THR A 122 -13.34 -6.11 7.91
CA THR A 122 -14.17 -4.90 7.97
C THR A 122 -13.42 -3.82 8.74
N ILE A 123 -13.42 -2.61 8.20
CA ILE A 123 -12.98 -1.39 8.88
C ILE A 123 -14.22 -0.54 9.06
N ASP A 124 -14.59 -0.24 10.31
CA ASP A 124 -15.79 0.55 10.56
C ASP A 124 -15.59 2.04 10.29
N SER A 125 -16.71 2.75 10.11
CA SER A 125 -16.71 4.12 9.64
C SER A 125 -16.38 5.16 10.72
N LEU A 126 -16.07 4.72 11.95
CA LEU A 126 -15.93 5.62 13.09
C LEU A 126 -14.56 6.31 13.18
N LEU A 127 -13.61 5.92 12.32
CA LEU A 127 -12.32 6.60 12.17
C LEU A 127 -12.53 8.05 11.70
N LEU A 128 -11.74 8.98 12.24
CA LEU A 128 -11.83 10.42 11.98
C LEU A 128 -10.63 10.95 11.19
N ASP A 129 -10.90 11.88 10.27
CA ASP A 129 -9.86 12.74 9.72
C ASP A 129 -9.51 13.89 10.68
N PHE A 130 -8.53 14.73 10.31
CA PHE A 130 -8.16 15.91 11.12
C PHE A 130 -9.21 17.04 11.16
N ASN A 131 -10.33 16.89 10.45
CA ASN A 131 -11.49 17.80 10.55
C ASN A 131 -12.64 17.17 11.35
N ASP A 132 -12.36 16.10 12.11
CA ASP A 132 -13.32 15.33 12.91
C ASP A 132 -14.47 14.71 12.08
N GLN A 133 -14.23 14.47 10.78
CA GLN A 133 -15.18 13.79 9.90
C GLN A 133 -14.95 12.29 9.92
N GLN A 134 -16.04 11.56 10.18
CA GLN A 134 -16.07 10.11 10.04
C GLN A 134 -15.93 9.68 8.58
N LEU A 135 -15.39 8.47 8.38
CA LEU A 135 -15.43 7.81 7.08
C LEU A 135 -16.87 7.78 6.55
N LYS A 136 -17.01 7.92 5.23
CA LYS A 136 -18.31 7.93 4.56
C LYS A 136 -19.14 6.68 4.85
N GLU A 137 -18.49 5.52 4.92
CA GLU A 137 -19.10 4.21 5.15
C GLU A 137 -18.09 3.20 5.68
N ASN A 138 -18.56 2.04 6.15
CA ASN A 138 -17.71 0.92 6.51
C ASN A 138 -17.03 0.37 5.25
N PHE A 139 -15.75 0.01 5.35
CA PHE A 139 -15.05 -0.70 4.28
C PHE A 139 -15.04 -2.20 4.54
N THR A 140 -15.15 -3.00 3.48
CA THR A 140 -15.04 -4.46 3.59
C THR A 140 -14.17 -5.03 2.47
N LYS A 141 -13.18 -5.84 2.86
CA LYS A 141 -12.40 -6.69 1.96
C LYS A 141 -12.63 -8.15 2.29
N THR A 142 -12.81 -8.96 1.25
CA THR A 142 -12.99 -10.40 1.38
C THR A 142 -11.86 -11.11 0.65
N PHE A 143 -11.30 -12.16 1.25
CA PHE A 143 -10.24 -12.96 0.64
C PHE A 143 -10.32 -14.43 1.04
N ILE A 144 -9.66 -15.27 0.26
CA ILE A 144 -9.42 -16.68 0.55
C ILE A 144 -7.95 -16.83 0.93
N ALA A 145 -7.69 -17.50 2.05
CA ALA A 145 -6.34 -17.86 2.42
C ALA A 145 -5.85 -19.03 1.54
N VAL A 146 -4.72 -18.87 0.89
CA VAL A 146 -4.09 -19.89 0.04
C VAL A 146 -2.83 -20.44 0.70
N GLN A 147 -2.20 -21.43 0.07
CA GLN A 147 -0.95 -21.99 0.57
C GLN A 147 0.09 -20.90 0.84
N GLU A 148 1.00 -21.18 1.77
CA GLU A 148 2.11 -20.28 2.06
C GLU A 148 2.97 -20.03 0.82
N ASP A 149 3.48 -18.81 0.73
CA ASP A 149 4.46 -18.47 -0.28
C ASP A 149 5.87 -18.67 0.26
N THR A 150 6.56 -19.66 -0.28
CA THR A 150 7.90 -20.09 0.15
C THR A 150 8.94 -19.85 -0.93
N LEU A 151 8.60 -19.09 -1.96
CA LEU A 151 9.49 -18.77 -3.06
C LEU A 151 9.78 -17.26 -3.05
N PRO A 152 11.06 -16.86 -3.04
CA PRO A 152 11.44 -15.48 -3.33
C PRO A 152 11.00 -15.05 -4.74
N PRO A 153 10.77 -13.74 -4.97
CA PRO A 153 10.56 -13.20 -6.31
C PRO A 153 11.67 -13.61 -7.29
N ASP A 154 11.31 -14.29 -8.38
CA ASP A 154 12.27 -14.64 -9.43
C ASP A 154 12.40 -13.49 -10.45
N THR A 155 13.41 -12.66 -10.22
CA THR A 155 13.75 -11.51 -11.07
C THR A 155 14.05 -11.86 -12.52
N LYS A 156 14.38 -13.12 -12.85
CA LYS A 156 14.61 -13.56 -14.23
C LYS A 156 13.32 -13.67 -15.04
N LEU A 157 12.17 -13.76 -14.37
CA LEU A 157 10.86 -13.83 -15.01
C LEU A 157 10.27 -12.45 -15.33
N TRP A 158 10.89 -11.38 -14.82
CA TRP A 158 10.37 -10.02 -14.97
C TRP A 158 10.39 -9.57 -16.43
N GLN A 159 9.27 -9.00 -16.88
CA GLN A 159 9.11 -8.52 -18.25
C GLN A 159 8.96 -7.00 -18.26
N LEU A 160 9.90 -6.34 -18.94
CA LEU A 160 9.93 -4.88 -19.07
C LEU A 160 9.26 -4.45 -20.38
N THR A 161 8.30 -3.53 -20.28
CA THR A 161 7.76 -2.79 -21.43
C THR A 161 8.26 -1.35 -21.38
N VAL A 162 8.88 -0.92 -22.47
CA VAL A 162 9.55 0.37 -22.60
C VAL A 162 8.66 1.37 -23.36
N PRO A 163 8.54 2.63 -22.90
CA PRO A 163 7.72 3.65 -23.54
C PRO A 163 8.38 4.24 -24.80
N LYS A 164 7.59 4.97 -25.60
CA LYS A 164 8.07 5.68 -26.79
C LYS A 164 8.72 7.01 -26.41
N VAL A 165 9.71 7.44 -27.20
CA VAL A 165 10.33 8.77 -27.05
C VAL A 165 9.29 9.89 -27.19
N ASN A 166 9.51 11.00 -26.47
CA ASN A 166 8.68 12.19 -26.49
C ASN A 166 7.20 11.95 -26.06
N THR A 167 6.97 10.96 -25.21
CA THR A 167 5.67 10.67 -24.59
C THR A 167 5.79 10.69 -23.07
N GLN A 168 4.66 10.72 -22.36
CA GLN A 168 4.57 10.35 -20.93
C GLN A 168 4.00 8.93 -20.75
N ASP A 169 4.19 8.06 -21.75
CA ASP A 169 3.77 6.67 -21.65
C ASP A 169 4.49 6.00 -20.48
N VAL A 170 3.84 5.02 -19.86
CA VAL A 170 4.39 4.37 -18.67
C VAL A 170 5.46 3.34 -19.02
N ILE A 171 6.48 3.23 -18.18
CA ILE A 171 7.25 1.99 -18.06
C ILE A 171 6.38 0.97 -17.34
N THR A 172 6.39 -0.29 -17.76
CA THR A 172 5.74 -1.39 -17.03
C THR A 172 6.73 -2.50 -16.74
N ILE A 173 6.76 -2.98 -15.50
CA ILE A 173 7.42 -4.23 -15.11
C ILE A 173 6.32 -5.21 -14.72
N ASP A 174 6.20 -6.31 -15.46
CA ASP A 174 5.37 -7.45 -15.07
C ASP A 174 6.26 -8.42 -14.27
N PHE A 175 6.01 -8.52 -12.97
CA PHE A 175 6.83 -9.27 -12.03
C PHE A 175 6.65 -10.78 -12.14
N LYS A 176 5.55 -11.25 -12.74
CA LYS A 176 5.10 -12.66 -12.66
C LYS A 176 4.89 -13.16 -11.23
N ASP A 177 4.75 -12.23 -10.29
CA ASP A 177 4.59 -12.45 -8.87
C ASP A 177 3.88 -11.24 -8.23
N LYS A 178 3.37 -11.35 -6.99
CA LYS A 178 2.72 -10.26 -6.27
C LYS A 178 3.71 -9.57 -5.35
N ILE A 179 4.18 -8.38 -5.76
CA ILE A 179 5.17 -7.62 -4.99
C ILE A 179 4.48 -6.76 -3.92
N ASP A 180 5.09 -6.61 -2.76
CA ASP A 180 4.55 -5.78 -1.69
C ASP A 180 4.38 -4.32 -2.12
N HIS A 181 3.25 -3.72 -1.71
CA HIS A 181 2.84 -2.42 -2.21
C HIS A 181 3.79 -1.28 -1.85
N ILE A 182 4.19 -1.20 -0.57
CA ILE A 182 5.11 -0.15 -0.12
C ILE A 182 6.54 -0.50 -0.55
N SER A 183 6.91 -1.77 -0.53
CA SER A 183 8.20 -2.25 -0.99
C SER A 183 8.48 -1.82 -2.43
N ALA A 184 7.57 -2.09 -3.38
CA ALA A 184 7.77 -1.69 -4.77
C ALA A 184 7.82 -0.16 -4.95
N GLN A 185 7.03 0.60 -4.18
CA GLN A 185 7.01 2.07 -4.26
C GLN A 185 8.30 2.72 -3.78
N THR A 186 8.99 2.11 -2.82
CA THR A 186 10.15 2.71 -2.15
C THR A 186 11.49 2.16 -2.63
N LEU A 187 11.48 0.92 -3.15
CA LEU A 187 12.69 0.18 -3.47
C LEU A 187 12.95 -0.01 -4.97
N ILE A 188 12.05 0.48 -5.85
CA ILE A 188 12.25 0.50 -7.30
C ILE A 188 12.38 1.95 -7.77
N LYS A 189 13.48 2.26 -8.45
CA LYS A 189 13.81 3.60 -8.91
C LYS A 189 14.25 3.62 -10.36
N VAL A 190 13.90 4.68 -11.09
CA VAL A 190 14.25 4.86 -12.51
C VAL A 190 15.34 5.92 -12.63
N PHE A 191 16.36 5.67 -13.43
CA PHE A 191 17.51 6.55 -13.62
C PHE A 191 17.82 6.80 -15.10
N GLN A 192 18.36 7.99 -15.38
CA GLN A 192 19.03 8.32 -16.63
C GLN A 192 20.36 9.01 -16.33
N ASN A 193 21.47 8.53 -16.87
CA ASN A 193 22.80 9.11 -16.64
C ASN A 193 23.09 9.34 -15.14
N ASN A 194 22.80 8.35 -14.30
CA ASN A 194 22.93 8.38 -12.83
C ASN A 194 22.07 9.43 -12.11
N LYS A 195 21.07 10.02 -12.77
CA LYS A 195 20.08 10.92 -12.16
C LYS A 195 18.74 10.20 -12.05
N GLU A 196 18.16 10.22 -10.84
CA GLU A 196 16.84 9.66 -10.60
C GLU A 196 15.80 10.45 -11.41
N ILE A 197 14.88 9.73 -12.04
CA ILE A 197 13.73 10.27 -12.76
C ILE A 197 12.55 10.20 -11.82
N HIS A 198 11.92 11.35 -11.58
CA HIS A 198 10.70 11.45 -10.80
C HIS A 198 9.46 11.18 -11.66
N GLY A 199 8.45 10.61 -11.02
CA GLY A 199 7.23 10.18 -11.67
C GLY A 199 6.27 9.54 -10.69
N LEU A 200 5.06 9.28 -11.20
CA LEU A 200 4.02 8.58 -10.47
C LEU A 200 4.22 7.07 -10.58
N ILE A 201 4.30 6.41 -9.42
CA ILE A 201 4.35 4.95 -9.30
C ILE A 201 2.93 4.42 -9.05
N SER A 202 2.57 3.32 -9.69
CA SER A 202 1.35 2.59 -9.38
C SER A 202 1.58 1.09 -9.53
N LEU A 203 0.86 0.31 -8.73
CA LEU A 203 0.79 -1.15 -8.83
C LEU A 203 -0.58 -1.52 -9.37
N THR A 204 -0.60 -2.35 -10.39
CA THR A 204 -1.81 -2.79 -11.07
C THR A 204 -1.84 -4.31 -11.16
N ASN A 205 -2.97 -4.87 -11.63
CA ASN A 205 -3.14 -6.31 -11.77
C ASN A 205 -2.85 -7.09 -10.47
N LYS A 206 -3.40 -6.62 -9.34
CA LYS A 206 -3.21 -7.24 -8.02
C LYS A 206 -1.72 -7.31 -7.62
N GLU A 207 -1.06 -6.16 -7.71
CA GLU A 207 0.37 -5.97 -7.41
C GLU A 207 1.35 -6.78 -8.29
N GLN A 208 0.88 -7.37 -9.40
CA GLN A 208 1.75 -8.10 -10.33
C GLN A 208 2.45 -7.20 -11.35
N LYS A 209 1.96 -5.96 -11.51
CA LYS A 209 2.52 -5.02 -12.48
C LYS A 209 2.85 -3.71 -11.81
N TYR A 210 4.12 -3.34 -11.85
CA TYR A 210 4.58 -2.00 -11.51
C TYR A 210 4.52 -1.11 -12.75
N THR A 211 3.99 0.10 -12.59
CA THR A 211 3.97 1.11 -13.62
C THR A 211 4.60 2.39 -13.12
N PHE A 212 5.43 3.02 -13.96
CA PHE A 212 6.05 4.30 -13.69
C PHE A 212 5.70 5.29 -14.81
N LYS A 213 4.97 6.35 -14.47
CA LYS A 213 4.67 7.46 -15.38
C LYS A 213 5.60 8.64 -15.07
N PRO A 214 6.42 9.11 -16.01
CA PRO A 214 7.35 10.19 -15.73
C PRO A 214 6.62 11.54 -15.62
N ASP A 215 7.17 12.47 -14.84
CA ASP A 215 6.62 13.84 -14.76
C ASP A 215 6.81 14.61 -16.07
N LYS A 216 7.82 14.24 -16.86
CA LYS A 216 8.20 14.88 -18.12
C LYS A 216 8.32 13.84 -19.23
N ASN A 217 8.13 14.28 -20.47
CA ASN A 217 8.27 13.38 -21.62
C ASN A 217 9.64 12.68 -21.65
N TRP A 218 9.63 11.42 -22.02
CA TRP A 218 10.84 10.63 -22.20
C TRP A 218 11.76 11.26 -23.25
N LYS A 219 13.05 11.28 -22.94
CA LYS A 219 14.11 11.67 -23.88
C LYS A 219 14.69 10.41 -24.50
N LYS A 220 15.25 10.54 -25.70
CA LYS A 220 16.06 9.49 -26.28
C LYS A 220 17.28 9.22 -25.41
N GLY A 221 17.62 7.96 -25.17
CA GLY A 221 18.83 7.58 -24.44
C GLY A 221 18.72 6.27 -23.68
N SER A 222 19.79 5.97 -22.95
CA SER A 222 19.88 4.80 -22.06
C SER A 222 19.35 5.12 -20.67
N TYR A 223 18.61 4.18 -20.12
CA TYR A 223 17.97 4.28 -18.81
C TYR A 223 18.21 3.01 -18.00
N GLN A 224 18.05 3.13 -16.69
CA GLN A 224 18.19 2.02 -15.74
C GLN A 224 17.01 2.01 -14.78
N ILE A 225 16.51 0.82 -14.48
CA ILE A 225 15.66 0.59 -13.31
C ILE A 225 16.51 -0.15 -12.29
N LEU A 226 16.58 0.40 -11.09
CA LEU A 226 17.25 -0.22 -9.95
C LEU A 226 16.19 -0.72 -8.98
N ALA A 227 16.19 -2.03 -8.71
CA ALA A 227 15.40 -2.63 -7.64
C ALA A 227 16.33 -3.06 -6.50
N HIS A 228 16.05 -2.58 -5.29
CA HIS A 228 16.84 -2.90 -4.10
C HIS A 228 16.72 -4.39 -3.76
N PRO A 229 17.79 -5.06 -3.28
CA PRO A 229 17.74 -6.48 -2.90
C PRO A 229 16.76 -6.80 -1.77
N SER A 230 16.38 -5.80 -0.98
CA SER A 230 15.33 -5.90 0.05
C SER A 230 13.90 -5.74 -0.48
N LEU A 231 13.70 -5.67 -1.80
CA LEU A 231 12.36 -5.71 -2.38
C LEU A 231 11.68 -7.02 -1.99
N GLU A 232 10.46 -6.92 -1.47
CA GLU A 232 9.69 -8.02 -0.89
C GLU A 232 8.43 -8.32 -1.70
N ASP A 233 8.01 -9.59 -1.72
CA ASP A 233 6.65 -9.98 -2.09
C ASP A 233 5.64 -9.73 -0.95
N ILE A 234 4.37 -10.01 -1.21
CA ILE A 234 3.30 -9.86 -0.20
C ILE A 234 3.45 -10.82 1.00
N ALA A 235 4.28 -11.86 0.93
CA ALA A 235 4.63 -12.76 2.03
C ALA A 235 5.93 -12.34 2.74
N ALA A 236 6.45 -11.14 2.43
CA ALA A 236 7.70 -10.58 2.93
C ALA A 236 8.96 -11.37 2.53
N ASN A 237 8.88 -12.24 1.52
CA ASN A 237 10.07 -12.84 0.94
C ASN A 237 10.79 -11.77 0.13
N SER A 238 12.02 -11.47 0.51
CA SER A 238 12.90 -10.62 -0.29
C SER A 238 13.39 -11.36 -1.53
N VAL A 239 13.88 -10.65 -2.56
CA VAL A 239 14.53 -11.24 -3.74
C VAL A 239 15.62 -12.27 -3.38
N ASN A 240 16.27 -12.10 -2.24
CA ASN A 240 17.37 -12.94 -1.80
C ASN A 240 16.95 -14.08 -0.87
N GLN A 241 15.82 -13.97 -0.19
CA GLN A 241 15.52 -14.84 0.95
C GLN A 241 14.04 -14.85 1.30
N VAL A 242 13.53 -16.05 1.63
CA VAL A 242 12.21 -16.24 2.23
C VAL A 242 12.13 -15.62 3.62
N PHE A 243 10.97 -15.06 3.98
CA PHE A 243 10.78 -14.44 5.30
C PHE A 243 10.89 -15.47 6.43
N ASP A 244 10.23 -16.62 6.25
CA ASP A 244 10.17 -17.73 7.20
C ASP A 244 11.36 -18.68 6.99
N HIS A 245 12.56 -18.21 7.35
CA HIS A 245 13.77 -19.00 7.36
C HIS A 245 14.27 -19.22 8.78
N ASN A 246 15.00 -20.31 9.00
CA ASN A 246 15.79 -20.45 10.22
C ASN A 246 16.90 -19.38 10.19
N PRO A 247 17.09 -18.57 11.25
CA PRO A 247 18.17 -17.57 11.29
C PRO A 247 19.56 -18.10 10.93
N LEU A 248 19.83 -19.39 11.16
CA LEU A 248 21.08 -20.05 10.80
C LEU A 248 21.26 -20.27 9.29
N ASP A 249 20.16 -20.30 8.52
CA ASP A 249 20.16 -20.44 7.07
C ASP A 249 20.35 -19.09 6.35
N PHE A 250 20.54 -18.00 7.11
CA PHE A 250 20.84 -16.68 6.56
C PHE A 250 22.19 -16.69 5.85
N ASN A 251 22.14 -16.91 4.54
CA ASN A 251 23.25 -16.66 3.64
C ASN A 251 23.02 -15.34 2.95
N GLN A 252 23.89 -14.36 3.22
CA GLN A 252 23.82 -13.03 2.64
C GLN A 252 24.04 -13.13 1.12
N LYS A 253 22.95 -13.30 0.38
CA LYS A 253 22.95 -13.24 -1.09
C LYS A 253 23.03 -11.78 -1.55
N ASN A 254 23.35 -11.63 -2.84
CA ASN A 254 23.68 -10.41 -3.58
C ASN A 254 23.24 -9.09 -2.92
N LYS A 255 24.22 -8.24 -2.55
CA LYS A 255 23.98 -6.93 -1.92
C LYS A 255 23.68 -5.81 -2.91
N ASP A 256 23.95 -6.06 -4.19
CA ASP A 256 23.80 -5.06 -5.22
C ASP A 256 22.37 -5.01 -5.73
N ASN A 257 21.96 -3.81 -6.16
CA ASN A 257 20.65 -3.62 -6.79
C ASN A 257 20.54 -4.47 -8.06
N LEU A 258 19.39 -5.11 -8.25
CA LEU A 258 19.02 -5.62 -9.57
C LEU A 258 18.91 -4.43 -10.53
N THR A 259 19.60 -4.50 -11.66
CA THR A 259 19.60 -3.45 -12.68
C THR A 259 18.95 -3.95 -13.96
N LEU A 260 17.85 -3.31 -14.36
CA LEU A 260 17.24 -3.51 -15.68
C LEU A 260 17.64 -2.34 -16.58
N ASN A 261 18.50 -2.60 -17.56
CA ASN A 261 18.92 -1.60 -18.54
C ASN A 261 17.97 -1.59 -19.74
N PHE A 262 17.62 -0.40 -20.22
CA PHE A 262 16.79 -0.26 -21.42
C PHE A 262 17.13 1.03 -22.19
N ILE A 263 16.68 1.11 -23.44
CA ILE A 263 16.92 2.25 -24.33
C ILE A 263 15.57 2.76 -24.83
N ILE A 264 15.37 4.07 -24.74
CA ILE A 264 14.27 4.76 -25.41
C ILE A 264 14.83 5.36 -26.71
N GLN A 265 14.23 5.00 -27.84
CA GLN A 265 14.64 5.42 -29.17
C GLN A 265 13.70 6.47 -29.77
#